data_AF-A0A835H6K2-F1
#
_entry.id   AF-A0A835H6K2-F1
#
_cell.length_a   1.000
_cell.length_b   1.000
_cell.length_c   1.000
_cell.angle_alpha   90.00
_cell.angle_beta   90.00
_cell.angle_gamma   90.00
#
_symmetry.space_group_name_H-M   'P 1'
#
loop_
_entity.id
_entity.type
_entity.pdbx_description
1 polymer ?
#
loop_
_entity_poly.entity_id
_entity_poly.type
_entity_poly.pdbx_seq_one_letter_code
_entity_poly.pdbx_strand_id
1 'polypeptide(L)'
;MIELFRPPSSKLFTTLLLLLLLPLLVHGECTCDLEETDNANKSEVLTFKIIAIASILSGGVIGVCIPILSEKISAFNPGSNFFFMMKSFAAGVILATGFIHVLPDAFDNLTSPCLKENPWGNFPFTGFIAMMAAIAILMVENVATSYFQRLSSNKSKLVNVDEEKNGELCSQVHVHTHVTHGNAHGSVGESNESGGANLIRHRVIAQVLELGIVVHSVIIGISLGASESPSTIKPLLIALCFHQFFEGMGLGGCISEAKFKVRPIAVMAAFFALTTPIGIAIGIGITNVYKENSQTALVVEGVLNSASAGILIYMALVDLLAADFMSAKIQNNGKLQLHVYVCLLLGAGLMSLLAKWA
;
A
#
# COMPACT_ATOMS: atom_id res chain seq x y z
N MET A 1 13.93 -16.40 -0.26
CA MET A 1 12.96 -15.72 0.61
C MET A 1 13.49 -14.39 1.17
N ILE A 2 14.72 -14.30 1.69
CA ILE A 2 15.36 -13.01 2.10
C ILE A 2 15.54 -12.02 0.92
N GLU A 3 15.78 -12.52 -0.29
CA GLU A 3 15.85 -11.70 -1.51
C GLU A 3 14.50 -11.05 -1.91
N LEU A 4 13.36 -11.59 -1.44
CA LEU A 4 12.02 -11.09 -1.80
C LEU A 4 11.64 -9.80 -1.05
N PHE A 5 12.27 -9.55 0.11
CA PHE A 5 12.01 -8.38 0.97
C PHE A 5 13.21 -7.42 1.04
N ARG A 6 14.28 -7.69 0.27
CA ARG A 6 15.31 -6.68 0.02
C ARG A 6 14.61 -5.54 -0.73
N PRO A 7 14.81 -4.26 -0.35
CA PRO A 7 14.27 -3.14 -1.12
C PRO A 7 14.60 -3.37 -2.60
N PRO A 8 13.66 -3.12 -3.53
CA PRO A 8 13.78 -3.54 -4.91
C PRO A 8 15.19 -3.22 -5.41
N SER A 9 15.93 -4.27 -5.80
CA SER A 9 17.25 -4.06 -6.39
C SER A 9 17.06 -3.13 -7.59
N SER A 10 18.05 -2.30 -7.94
CA SER A 10 17.90 -1.42 -9.11
C SER A 10 17.53 -2.20 -10.37
N LYS A 11 17.84 -3.51 -10.41
CA LYS A 11 17.42 -4.46 -11.44
C LYS A 11 15.94 -4.82 -11.40
N LEU A 12 15.37 -5.13 -10.24
CA LEU A 12 13.92 -5.36 -10.05
C LEU A 12 13.13 -4.06 -10.33
N PHE A 13 13.67 -2.92 -9.90
CA PHE A 13 13.18 -1.59 -10.25
C PHE A 13 13.15 -1.39 -11.76
N THR A 14 14.28 -1.63 -12.45
CA THR A 14 14.31 -1.52 -13.91
C THR A 14 13.44 -2.55 -14.59
N THR A 15 13.23 -3.76 -14.03
CA THR A 15 12.34 -4.76 -14.67
C THR A 15 10.87 -4.43 -14.48
N LEU A 16 10.44 -4.01 -13.29
CA LEU A 16 9.05 -3.60 -13.04
C LEU A 16 8.73 -2.30 -13.78
N LEU A 17 9.67 -1.34 -13.79
CA LEU A 17 9.58 -0.13 -14.60
C LEU A 17 9.59 -0.47 -16.09
N LEU A 18 10.45 -1.37 -16.58
CA LEU A 18 10.44 -1.79 -17.99
C LEU A 18 9.17 -2.58 -18.35
N LEU A 19 8.57 -3.33 -17.42
CA LEU A 19 7.29 -4.02 -17.58
C LEU A 19 6.12 -3.01 -17.64
N LEU A 20 6.20 -1.94 -16.84
CA LEU A 20 5.26 -0.80 -16.86
C LEU A 20 5.49 0.13 -18.06
N LEU A 21 6.71 0.20 -18.61
CA LEU A 21 7.06 0.97 -19.81
C LEU A 21 6.94 0.15 -21.10
N LEU A 22 6.74 -1.17 -21.01
CA LEU A 22 6.53 -2.07 -22.16
C LEU A 22 5.36 -1.64 -23.05
N PRO A 23 4.25 -1.10 -22.51
CA PRO A 23 3.18 -0.52 -23.32
C PRO A 23 3.55 0.81 -24.00
N LEU A 24 4.58 1.56 -23.54
CA LEU A 24 5.08 2.77 -24.23
C LEU A 24 5.92 2.43 -25.47
N LEU A 25 6.41 1.19 -25.60
CA LEU A 25 7.08 0.71 -26.82
C LEU A 25 6.08 0.39 -27.93
N VAL A 26 4.79 0.30 -27.62
CA VAL A 26 3.72 0.23 -28.62
C VAL A 26 3.50 1.65 -29.16
N HIS A 27 4.26 2.01 -30.20
CA HIS A 27 3.95 3.18 -31.02
C HIS A 27 2.60 2.95 -31.70
N GLY A 28 1.56 3.62 -31.23
CA GLY A 28 0.37 3.87 -32.05
C GLY A 28 0.69 4.98 -33.03
N GLU A 29 0.74 4.67 -34.32
CA GLU A 29 0.78 5.71 -35.36
C GLU A 29 -0.49 6.55 -35.24
N CYS A 30 -0.36 7.83 -34.85
CA CYS A 30 -1.45 8.79 -34.91
C CYS A 30 -1.70 9.16 -36.36
N THR A 31 -2.63 8.45 -37.02
CA THR A 31 -3.25 8.92 -38.26
C THR A 31 -4.33 9.93 -37.91
N CYS A 32 -3.98 11.20 -38.00
CA CYS A 32 -4.95 12.29 -37.99
C CYS A 32 -5.56 12.42 -39.40
N ASP A 33 -6.74 11.85 -39.60
CA ASP A 33 -7.62 12.20 -40.73
C ASP A 33 -8.94 12.81 -40.23
N LEU A 34 -9.44 13.74 -41.05
CA LEU A 34 -10.30 14.89 -40.75
C LEU A 34 -11.77 14.57 -40.43
N GLU A 35 -12.36 15.24 -39.43
CA GLU A 35 -13.78 15.70 -39.42
C GLU A 35 -14.02 16.78 -38.32
N GLU A 36 -14.47 17.98 -38.72
CA GLU A 36 -14.40 19.25 -37.93
C GLU A 36 -15.38 19.38 -36.75
N THR A 37 -16.32 18.46 -36.55
CA THR A 37 -17.30 18.53 -35.43
C THR A 37 -16.92 17.67 -34.22
N ASP A 38 -15.99 16.73 -34.39
CA ASP A 38 -15.56 15.76 -33.34
C ASP A 38 -14.27 16.22 -32.60
N ASN A 39 -13.62 17.26 -33.11
CA ASN A 39 -12.33 17.76 -32.59
C ASN A 39 -12.43 18.54 -31.27
N ALA A 40 -13.54 19.25 -31.03
CA ALA A 40 -13.69 20.07 -29.82
C ALA A 40 -13.79 19.20 -28.55
N ASN A 41 -14.59 18.13 -28.60
CA ASN A 41 -14.74 17.20 -27.48
C ASN A 41 -13.48 16.36 -27.25
N LYS A 42 -12.82 15.87 -28.31
CA LYS A 42 -11.56 15.11 -28.18
C LYS A 42 -10.44 15.95 -27.57
N SER A 43 -10.32 17.22 -27.96
CA SER A 43 -9.36 18.17 -27.37
C SER A 43 -9.68 18.47 -25.90
N GLU A 44 -10.96 18.63 -25.55
CA GLU A 44 -11.40 18.82 -24.17
C GLU A 44 -11.08 17.59 -23.28
N VAL A 45 -11.38 16.38 -23.76
CA VAL A 45 -11.05 15.10 -23.10
C VAL A 45 -9.56 14.97 -22.84
N LEU A 46 -8.74 15.20 -23.87
CA LEU A 46 -7.28 15.11 -23.75
C LEU A 46 -6.74 16.14 -22.74
N THR A 47 -7.30 17.35 -22.73
CA THR A 47 -6.94 18.38 -21.76
C THR A 47 -7.20 17.91 -20.34
N PHE A 48 -8.35 17.29 -20.05
CA PHE A 48 -8.62 16.73 -18.72
C PHE A 48 -7.67 15.61 -18.35
N LYS A 49 -7.30 14.74 -19.28
CA LYS A 49 -6.34 13.66 -19.02
C LYS A 49 -4.94 14.20 -18.69
N ILE A 50 -4.49 15.27 -19.36
CA ILE A 50 -3.21 15.94 -19.05
C ILE A 50 -3.28 16.63 -17.68
N ILE A 51 -4.39 17.31 -17.37
CA ILE A 51 -4.62 17.89 -16.03
C ILE A 51 -4.60 16.78 -14.97
N ALA A 52 -5.20 15.61 -15.24
CA ALA A 52 -5.17 14.46 -14.35
C ALA A 52 -3.76 13.97 -14.07
N ILE A 53 -2.94 13.79 -15.11
CA ILE A 53 -1.53 13.42 -14.96
C ILE A 53 -0.80 14.41 -14.03
N ALA A 54 -0.92 15.72 -14.28
CA ALA A 54 -0.20 16.72 -13.50
C ALA A 54 -0.68 16.83 -12.04
N SER A 55 -2.00 16.81 -11.83
CA SER A 55 -2.61 16.94 -10.50
C SER A 55 -2.42 15.70 -9.63
N ILE A 56 -2.59 14.49 -10.17
CA ILE A 56 -2.35 13.22 -9.47
C ILE A 56 -0.86 13.07 -9.13
N LEU A 57 0.04 13.40 -10.06
CA LEU A 57 1.48 13.35 -9.81
C LEU A 57 1.87 14.30 -8.68
N SER A 58 1.44 15.57 -8.74
CA SER A 58 1.76 16.55 -7.70
C SER A 58 1.14 16.17 -6.36
N GLY A 59 -0.14 15.78 -6.34
CA GLY A 59 -0.82 15.29 -5.14
C GLY A 59 -0.12 14.09 -4.52
N GLY A 60 0.28 13.10 -5.33
CA GLY A 60 0.98 11.91 -4.88
C GLY A 60 2.37 12.22 -4.31
N VAL A 61 3.16 13.07 -4.98
CA VAL A 61 4.47 13.51 -4.47
C VAL A 61 4.32 14.25 -3.16
N ILE A 62 3.38 15.19 -3.06
CA ILE A 62 3.18 15.95 -1.82
C ILE A 62 2.70 15.01 -0.70
N GLY A 63 1.73 14.15 -0.99
CA GLY A 63 1.17 13.18 -0.03
C GLY A 63 2.24 12.26 0.56
N VAL A 64 3.08 11.65 -0.27
CA VAL A 64 4.15 10.76 0.21
C VAL A 64 5.29 11.51 0.91
N CYS A 65 5.62 12.73 0.45
CA CYS A 65 6.73 13.49 1.02
C CYS A 65 6.41 14.07 2.41
N ILE A 66 5.16 14.45 2.70
CA ILE A 66 4.78 15.08 3.98
C ILE A 66 5.20 14.21 5.19
N PRO A 67 4.82 12.92 5.28
CA PRO A 67 5.24 12.08 6.41
C PRO A 67 6.72 11.69 6.36
N ILE A 68 7.35 11.60 5.18
CA ILE A 68 8.79 11.29 5.08
C ILE A 68 9.65 12.45 5.60
N LEU A 69 9.27 13.69 5.27
CA LEU A 69 9.97 14.90 5.71
C LEU A 69 9.60 15.33 7.13
N SER A 70 8.63 14.63 7.74
CA SER A 70 8.12 14.92 9.09
C SER A 70 9.20 14.94 10.17
N GLU A 71 10.25 14.13 10.02
CA GLU A 71 11.38 14.09 10.97
C GLU A 71 12.14 15.43 11.06
N LYS A 72 11.98 16.32 10.07
CA LYS A 72 12.61 17.66 10.05
C LYS A 72 11.70 18.77 10.57
N ILE A 73 10.40 18.52 10.75
CA ILE A 73 9.41 19.53 11.14
C ILE A 73 8.76 19.10 12.46
N SER A 74 8.97 19.87 13.53
CA SER A 74 8.53 19.54 14.89
C SER A 74 7.03 19.20 15.01
N ALA A 75 6.18 19.84 14.19
CA ALA A 75 4.73 19.60 14.15
C ALA A 75 4.32 18.24 13.56
N PHE A 76 5.18 17.60 12.76
CA PHE A 76 4.89 16.34 12.09
C PHE A 76 5.67 15.15 12.65
N ASN A 77 6.57 15.35 13.62
CA ASN A 77 7.33 14.29 14.26
C ASN A 77 6.48 13.02 14.48
N PRO A 78 6.98 11.80 14.20
CA PRO A 78 6.22 10.54 14.33
C PRO A 78 5.62 10.31 15.73
N GLY A 79 6.12 11.00 16.76
CA GLY A 79 5.58 10.99 18.11
C GLY A 79 4.56 12.11 18.42
N SER A 80 4.18 12.96 17.48
CA SER A 80 3.25 14.09 17.69
C SER A 80 1.79 13.63 17.65
N ASN A 81 0.89 14.33 18.34
CA ASN A 81 -0.54 14.00 18.30
C ASN A 81 -1.14 14.21 16.90
N PHE A 82 -0.64 15.22 16.17
CA PHE A 82 -1.06 15.54 14.82
C PHE A 82 -0.74 14.41 13.83
N PHE A 83 0.43 13.76 13.97
CA PHE A 83 0.80 12.61 13.15
C PHE A 83 -0.21 11.46 13.27
N PHE A 84 -0.60 11.08 14.50
CA PHE A 84 -1.62 10.04 14.72
C PHE A 84 -2.99 10.42 14.16
N MET A 85 -3.40 11.69 14.28
CA MET A 85 -4.65 12.18 13.70
C MET A 85 -4.64 12.09 12.17
N MET A 86 -3.55 12.51 11.54
CA MET A 86 -3.37 12.44 10.08
C MET A 86 -3.33 10.98 9.59
N LYS A 87 -2.58 10.10 10.28
CA LYS A 87 -2.47 8.67 9.96
C LYS A 87 -3.84 7.99 10.06
N SER A 88 -4.62 8.31 11.09
CA SER A 88 -5.98 7.78 11.24
C SER A 88 -6.96 8.31 10.20
N PHE A 89 -6.84 9.58 9.79
CA PHE A 89 -7.61 10.11 8.68
C PHE A 89 -7.30 9.36 7.38
N ALA A 90 -6.01 9.20 7.06
CA ALA A 90 -5.55 8.48 5.87
C ALA A 90 -6.00 7.01 5.89
N ALA A 91 -5.94 6.34 7.05
CA ALA A 91 -6.45 4.99 7.22
C ALA A 91 -7.97 4.90 6.95
N GLY A 92 -8.75 5.91 7.36
CA GLY A 92 -10.17 6.01 7.02
C GLY A 92 -10.42 6.16 5.53
N VAL A 93 -9.62 6.99 4.85
CA VAL A 93 -9.67 7.12 3.38
C VAL A 93 -9.38 5.79 2.71
N ILE A 94 -8.25 5.13 3.04
CA ILE A 94 -7.86 3.83 2.46
C ILE A 94 -8.93 2.76 2.70
N LEU A 95 -9.51 2.71 3.91
CA LEU A 95 -10.57 1.78 4.26
C LEU A 95 -11.82 1.98 3.40
N ALA A 96 -12.23 3.24 3.23
CA ALA A 96 -13.37 3.60 2.38
C ALA A 96 -13.06 3.38 0.90
N THR A 97 -11.83 3.64 0.42
CA THR A 97 -11.40 3.27 -0.92
C THR A 97 -11.63 1.78 -1.15
N GLY A 98 -11.11 0.92 -0.27
CA GLY A 98 -11.28 -0.53 -0.38
C GLY A 98 -12.74 -0.98 -0.38
N PHE A 99 -13.57 -0.50 0.55
CA PHE A 99 -14.95 -0.99 0.69
C PHE A 99 -15.99 -0.34 -0.23
N ILE A 100 -15.84 0.95 -0.53
CA ILE A 100 -16.88 1.76 -1.18
C ILE A 100 -16.56 2.04 -2.64
N HIS A 101 -15.28 2.00 -3.04
CA HIS A 101 -14.88 2.26 -4.41
C HIS A 101 -14.38 1.00 -5.12
N VAL A 102 -13.28 0.40 -4.64
CA VAL A 102 -12.60 -0.69 -5.36
C VAL A 102 -13.41 -1.98 -5.35
N LEU A 103 -13.98 -2.34 -4.19
CA LEU A 103 -14.74 -3.58 -4.06
C LEU A 103 -16.04 -3.55 -4.90
N PRO A 104 -16.87 -2.48 -4.87
CA PRO A 104 -18.02 -2.37 -5.77
C PRO A 104 -17.66 -2.40 -7.25
N ASP A 105 -16.62 -1.66 -7.69
CA ASP A 105 -16.18 -1.70 -9.09
C ASP A 105 -15.79 -3.12 -9.53
N ALA A 106 -15.16 -3.88 -8.63
CA ALA A 106 -14.85 -5.28 -8.87
C ALA A 106 -16.08 -6.18 -8.94
N PHE A 107 -17.16 -5.85 -8.22
CA PHE A 107 -18.45 -6.53 -8.37
C PHE A 107 -19.07 -6.21 -9.72
N ASP A 108 -19.13 -4.94 -10.12
CA ASP A 108 -19.71 -4.52 -11.39
C ASP A 108 -18.99 -5.17 -12.58
N ASN A 109 -17.66 -5.29 -12.51
CA ASN A 109 -16.86 -5.97 -13.51
C ASN A 109 -17.10 -7.49 -13.57
N LEU A 110 -17.07 -8.20 -12.44
CA LEU A 110 -17.22 -9.67 -12.42
C LEU A 110 -18.67 -10.15 -12.51
N THR A 111 -19.65 -9.27 -12.30
CA THR A 111 -21.09 -9.57 -12.42
C THR A 111 -21.72 -8.92 -13.65
N SER A 112 -20.89 -8.29 -14.51
CA SER A 112 -21.33 -7.65 -15.74
C SER A 112 -22.11 -8.63 -16.65
N PRO A 113 -23.20 -8.18 -17.30
CA PRO A 113 -23.96 -9.00 -18.24
C PRO A 113 -23.16 -9.39 -19.49
N CYS A 114 -21.99 -8.77 -19.71
CA CYS A 114 -21.08 -9.12 -20.80
C CYS A 114 -20.27 -10.40 -20.52
N LEU A 115 -20.27 -10.91 -19.27
CA LEU A 115 -19.63 -12.16 -18.89
C LEU A 115 -20.59 -13.35 -19.02
N LYS A 116 -20.01 -14.54 -19.25
CA LYS A 116 -20.79 -15.78 -19.26
C LYS A 116 -21.28 -16.09 -17.85
N GLU A 117 -22.55 -16.47 -17.74
CA GLU A 117 -23.21 -16.86 -16.48
C GLU A 117 -22.45 -17.97 -15.74
N ASN A 118 -21.84 -18.90 -16.48
CA ASN A 118 -20.88 -19.87 -15.94
C ASN A 118 -19.43 -19.43 -16.25
N PRO A 119 -18.51 -19.34 -15.28
CA PRO A 119 -18.69 -19.52 -13.83
C PRO A 119 -19.15 -18.26 -13.07
N TRP A 120 -19.07 -17.07 -13.69
CA TRP A 120 -19.07 -15.77 -13.01
C TRP A 120 -20.37 -15.40 -12.28
N GLY A 121 -21.52 -15.84 -12.79
CA GLY A 121 -22.84 -15.58 -12.18
C GLY A 121 -23.20 -16.52 -11.03
N ASN A 122 -22.51 -17.64 -10.86
CA ASN A 122 -22.89 -18.67 -9.89
C ASN A 122 -22.18 -18.57 -8.54
N PHE A 123 -21.11 -17.78 -8.45
CA PHE A 123 -20.28 -17.70 -7.26
C PHE A 123 -19.75 -16.27 -7.08
N PRO A 124 -19.76 -15.70 -5.86
CA PRO A 124 -19.26 -14.35 -5.60
C PRO A 124 -17.73 -14.31 -5.63
N PHE A 125 -17.15 -14.44 -6.83
CA PHE A 125 -15.70 -14.43 -7.04
C PHE A 125 -15.06 -13.16 -6.50
N THR A 126 -15.71 -12.01 -6.61
CA THR A 126 -15.23 -10.73 -6.10
C THR A 126 -14.89 -10.81 -4.61
N GLY A 127 -15.88 -11.17 -3.78
CA GLY A 127 -15.70 -11.29 -2.33
C GLY A 127 -14.72 -12.42 -1.95
N PHE A 128 -14.76 -13.55 -2.67
CA PHE A 128 -13.83 -14.65 -2.45
C PHE A 128 -12.38 -14.24 -2.71
N ILE A 129 -12.08 -13.58 -3.83
CA ILE A 129 -10.73 -13.13 -4.19
C ILE A 129 -10.25 -12.08 -3.19
N ALA A 130 -11.11 -11.12 -2.81
CA ALA A 130 -10.76 -10.12 -1.80
C ALA A 130 -10.39 -10.78 -0.45
N MET A 131 -11.21 -11.73 0.02
CA MET A 131 -10.92 -12.48 1.24
C MET A 131 -9.61 -13.27 1.13
N MET A 132 -9.39 -13.97 0.01
CA MET A 132 -8.16 -14.74 -0.20
C MET A 132 -6.92 -13.85 -0.26
N ALA A 133 -7.02 -12.66 -0.85
CA ALA A 133 -5.93 -11.68 -0.87
C ALA A 133 -5.60 -11.16 0.53
N ALA A 134 -6.63 -10.82 1.34
CA ALA A 134 -6.44 -10.41 2.74
C ALA A 134 -5.77 -11.51 3.57
N ILE A 135 -6.22 -12.76 3.44
CA ILE A 135 -5.61 -13.91 4.13
C ILE A 135 -4.17 -14.14 3.66
N ALA A 136 -3.92 -14.07 2.34
CA ALA A 136 -2.59 -14.26 1.80
C ALA A 136 -1.60 -13.22 2.35
N ILE A 137 -2.03 -11.97 2.50
CA ILE A 137 -1.17 -10.93 3.03
C ILE A 137 -0.88 -11.11 4.53
N LEU A 138 -1.90 -11.47 5.32
CA LEU A 138 -1.72 -11.87 6.71
C LEU A 138 -0.71 -13.03 6.84
N MET A 139 -0.80 -14.03 5.96
CA MET A 139 0.14 -15.16 5.94
C MET A 139 1.57 -14.69 5.63
N VAL A 140 1.74 -13.82 4.63
CA VAL A 140 3.04 -13.26 4.25
C VAL A 140 3.66 -12.48 5.41
N GLU A 141 2.90 -11.62 6.07
CA GLU A 141 3.35 -10.83 7.21
C GLU A 141 3.73 -11.69 8.41
N ASN A 142 2.90 -12.69 8.73
CA ASN A 142 3.15 -13.62 9.82
C ASN A 142 4.39 -14.47 9.57
N VAL A 143 4.57 -14.99 8.36
CA VAL A 143 5.74 -15.79 7.99
C VAL A 143 7.00 -14.93 8.00
N ALA A 144 6.94 -13.71 7.45
CA ALA A 144 8.07 -12.79 7.47
C ALA A 144 8.48 -12.47 8.92
N THR A 145 7.52 -12.04 9.74
CA THR A 145 7.76 -11.71 11.16
C THR A 145 8.33 -12.91 11.92
N SER A 146 7.73 -14.09 11.77
CA SER A 146 8.18 -15.32 12.45
C SER A 146 9.58 -15.75 12.03
N TYR A 147 9.89 -15.68 10.74
CA TYR A 147 11.21 -16.02 10.21
C TYR A 147 12.29 -15.11 10.79
N PHE A 148 12.03 -13.81 10.86
CA PHE A 148 12.99 -12.84 11.39
C PHE A 148 13.15 -12.95 12.91
N GLN A 149 12.07 -13.16 13.65
CA GLN A 149 12.16 -13.41 15.10
C GLN A 149 13.03 -14.62 15.42
N ARG A 150 12.90 -15.70 14.64
CA ARG A 150 13.73 -16.91 14.77
C ARG A 150 15.20 -16.65 14.42
N LEU A 151 15.46 -15.86 13.37
CA LEU A 151 16.82 -15.52 12.97
C LEU A 151 17.52 -14.66 14.04
N SER A 152 16.82 -13.67 14.60
CA SER A 152 17.34 -12.83 15.69
C SER A 152 17.59 -13.65 16.95
N SER A 153 16.66 -14.54 17.34
CA SER A 153 16.84 -15.43 18.50
C SER A 153 17.99 -16.42 18.33
N ASN A 154 18.22 -16.93 17.11
CA ASN A 154 19.35 -17.82 16.85
C ASN A 154 20.69 -17.07 16.85
N LYS A 155 20.70 -15.80 16.41
CA LYS A 155 21.90 -14.96 16.43
C LYS A 155 22.28 -14.55 17.85
N SER A 156 21.31 -14.24 18.72
CA SER A 156 21.57 -13.97 20.14
C SER A 156 22.02 -15.22 20.89
N LYS A 157 21.53 -16.41 20.52
CA LYS A 157 22.08 -17.69 21.02
C LYS A 157 23.52 -17.93 20.59
N LEU A 158 23.91 -17.60 19.36
CA LEU A 158 25.27 -17.81 18.88
C LEU A 158 26.28 -16.86 19.55
N VAL A 159 25.89 -15.59 19.80
CA VAL A 159 26.74 -14.61 20.49
C VAL A 159 26.96 -14.99 21.96
N ASN A 160 25.99 -15.60 22.62
CA ASN A 160 26.17 -16.14 23.99
C ASN A 160 27.03 -17.41 24.05
N VAL A 161 27.29 -18.09 22.93
CA VAL A 161 28.10 -19.33 22.89
C VAL A 161 29.60 -19.02 22.66
N ASP A 162 29.93 -17.85 22.13
CA ASP A 162 31.33 -17.45 21.86
C ASP A 162 32.01 -16.76 23.05
N GLU A 163 31.27 -16.36 24.11
CA GLU A 163 31.85 -15.86 25.37
C GLU A 163 32.19 -16.97 26.39
N GLU A 164 31.76 -18.22 26.16
CA GLU A 164 31.98 -19.34 27.09
C GLU A 164 32.99 -20.39 26.58
N LYS A 165 33.94 -19.99 25.72
CA LYS A 165 35.08 -20.82 25.30
C LYS A 165 36.41 -20.07 25.35
N ASN A 166 36.85 -19.73 26.56
CA ASN A 166 38.26 -19.82 26.89
C ASN A 166 38.45 -20.12 28.40
N GLY A 167 38.47 -21.42 28.73
CA GLY A 167 38.63 -21.92 30.09
C GLY A 167 38.52 -23.44 30.19
N GLU A 168 39.35 -24.19 29.46
CA GLU A 168 39.73 -25.58 29.84
C GLU A 168 40.55 -25.52 31.15
N LEU A 169 40.60 -26.46 32.08
CA LEU A 169 39.88 -27.71 32.39
C LEU A 169 40.42 -28.16 33.79
N CYS A 170 39.54 -28.75 34.61
CA CYS A 170 39.78 -29.65 35.77
C CYS A 170 40.54 -29.17 37.02
N SER A 171 39.79 -28.94 38.11
CA SER A 171 39.95 -29.79 39.30
C SER A 171 38.72 -29.78 40.21
N GLN A 172 38.49 -30.96 40.80
CA GLN A 172 37.69 -31.29 41.99
C GLN A 172 36.16 -31.52 41.90
N VAL A 173 35.87 -32.81 42.01
CA VAL A 173 34.73 -33.49 42.65
C VAL A 173 34.21 -32.77 43.90
N HIS A 174 32.91 -32.45 43.94
CA HIS A 174 32.05 -32.72 45.10
C HIS A 174 30.56 -32.72 44.73
N VAL A 175 29.86 -33.73 45.23
CA VAL A 175 28.41 -33.97 45.16
C VAL A 175 27.71 -33.00 46.11
N HIS A 176 26.63 -32.33 45.69
CA HIS A 176 25.41 -32.17 46.50
C HIS A 176 24.23 -31.56 45.70
N THR A 177 23.09 -32.23 45.85
CA THR A 177 21.73 -31.88 45.42
C THR A 177 21.23 -30.61 46.12
N HIS A 178 20.74 -29.61 45.39
CA HIS A 178 19.63 -28.73 45.82
C HIS A 178 18.91 -28.11 44.61
N VAL A 179 17.60 -28.37 44.52
CA VAL A 179 16.65 -27.58 43.75
C VAL A 179 16.33 -26.35 44.59
N THR A 180 16.73 -25.16 44.13
CA THR A 180 16.27 -23.89 44.68
C THR A 180 15.94 -22.93 43.55
N HIS A 181 14.67 -22.51 43.50
CA HIS A 181 14.19 -21.39 42.71
C HIS A 181 15.05 -20.15 42.98
N GLY A 182 15.79 -19.70 41.96
CA GLY A 182 16.49 -18.42 41.95
C GLY A 182 15.87 -17.52 40.89
N ASN A 183 15.03 -16.57 41.32
CA ASN A 183 14.66 -15.40 40.54
C ASN A 183 15.93 -14.60 40.23
N ALA A 184 16.54 -14.85 39.07
CA ALA A 184 17.53 -13.96 38.51
C ALA A 184 16.79 -12.87 37.72
N HIS A 185 16.58 -11.72 38.35
CA HIS A 185 16.36 -10.45 37.65
C HIS A 185 17.66 -10.07 36.93
N GLY A 186 17.93 -10.72 35.81
CA GLY A 186 18.83 -10.19 34.80
C GLY A 186 18.04 -9.16 34.00
N SER A 187 18.37 -7.88 34.18
CA SER A 187 17.87 -6.83 33.30
C SER A 187 18.42 -7.08 31.89
N VAL A 188 17.71 -7.87 31.11
CA VAL A 188 17.93 -7.96 29.68
C VAL A 188 17.68 -6.56 29.13
N GLY A 189 18.68 -5.99 28.48
CA GLY A 189 18.51 -4.78 27.68
C GLY A 189 17.49 -5.05 26.58
N GLU A 190 16.21 -4.84 26.88
CA GLU A 190 15.08 -4.96 25.95
C GLU A 190 15.11 -3.91 24.82
N SER A 191 16.05 -2.98 24.83
CA SER A 191 16.02 -1.80 23.95
C SER A 191 16.54 -2.02 22.54
N ASN A 192 17.41 -3.02 22.28
CA ASN A 192 18.04 -3.18 20.96
C ASN A 192 17.55 -4.39 20.13
N GLU A 193 17.13 -5.50 20.74
CA GLU A 193 16.70 -6.69 19.98
C GLU A 193 15.22 -6.61 19.52
N SER A 194 14.33 -6.07 20.37
CA SER A 194 12.94 -5.79 20.02
C SER A 194 12.82 -4.73 18.89
N GLY A 195 13.74 -3.75 18.88
CA GLY A 195 13.79 -2.73 17.84
C GLY A 195 14.03 -3.30 16.44
N GLY A 196 14.90 -4.31 16.30
CA GLY A 196 15.20 -4.93 15.00
C GLY A 196 14.01 -5.66 14.38
N ALA A 197 13.26 -6.43 15.17
CA ALA A 197 12.08 -7.15 14.70
C ALA A 197 10.93 -6.20 14.30
N ASN A 198 10.67 -5.17 15.11
CA ASN A 198 9.65 -4.15 14.80
C ASN A 198 9.98 -3.36 13.53
N LEU A 199 11.26 -3.02 13.30
CA LEU A 199 11.68 -2.36 12.07
C LEU A 199 11.46 -3.21 10.82
N ILE A 200 11.70 -4.52 10.90
CA ILE A 200 11.47 -5.41 9.77
C ILE A 200 9.97 -5.54 9.48
N ARG A 201 9.14 -5.64 10.51
CA ARG A 201 7.69 -5.62 10.37
C ARG A 201 7.22 -4.37 9.61
N HIS A 202 7.64 -3.17 10.04
CA HIS A 202 7.29 -1.93 9.33
C HIS A 202 7.76 -1.92 7.87
N ARG A 203 8.92 -2.52 7.56
CA ARG A 203 9.40 -2.65 6.17
C ARG A 203 8.52 -3.57 5.32
N VAL A 204 8.11 -4.70 5.88
CA VAL A 204 7.21 -5.65 5.19
C VAL A 204 5.86 -4.98 4.94
N ILE A 205 5.28 -4.34 5.96
CA ILE A 205 4.03 -3.57 5.86
C ILE A 205 4.15 -2.51 4.75
N ALA A 206 5.21 -1.70 4.76
CA ALA A 206 5.40 -0.65 3.75
C ALA A 206 5.53 -1.21 2.31
N GLN A 207 6.23 -2.34 2.12
CA GLN A 207 6.39 -2.99 0.81
C GLN A 207 5.09 -3.64 0.32
N VAL A 208 4.36 -4.29 1.22
CA VAL A 208 3.06 -4.91 0.92
C VAL A 208 2.03 -3.84 0.56
N LEU A 209 1.99 -2.74 1.34
CA LEU A 209 1.12 -1.60 1.07
C LEU A 209 1.42 -1.00 -0.31
N GLU A 210 2.70 -0.76 -0.60
CA GLU A 210 3.13 -0.24 -1.90
C GLU A 210 2.69 -1.17 -3.05
N LEU A 211 2.85 -2.48 -2.90
CA LEU A 211 2.41 -3.45 -3.92
C LEU A 211 0.89 -3.39 -4.16
N GLY A 212 0.09 -3.36 -3.08
CA GLY A 212 -1.36 -3.27 -3.18
C GLY A 212 -1.83 -1.99 -3.86
N ILE A 213 -1.21 -0.86 -3.51
CA ILE A 213 -1.47 0.45 -4.12
C ILE A 213 -1.04 0.44 -5.60
N VAL A 214 0.16 -0.03 -5.93
CA VAL A 214 0.68 -0.03 -7.32
C VAL A 214 -0.25 -0.80 -8.26
N VAL A 215 -0.70 -2.00 -7.87
CA VAL A 215 -1.62 -2.80 -8.71
C VAL A 215 -2.91 -2.03 -8.98
N HIS A 216 -3.50 -1.42 -7.96
CA HIS A 216 -4.72 -0.63 -8.09
C HIS A 216 -4.54 0.60 -8.97
N SER A 217 -3.46 1.36 -8.71
CA SER A 217 -3.14 2.61 -9.38
C SER A 217 -2.90 2.44 -10.87
N VAL A 218 -2.33 1.32 -11.32
CA VAL A 218 -2.17 1.02 -12.76
C VAL A 218 -3.52 0.86 -13.42
N ILE A 219 -4.43 0.07 -12.83
CA ILE A 219 -5.71 -0.28 -13.42
C ILE A 219 -6.59 0.95 -13.56
N ILE A 220 -6.73 1.71 -12.47
CA ILE A 220 -7.45 2.98 -12.48
C ILE A 220 -6.84 3.95 -13.48
N GLY A 221 -5.50 4.04 -13.53
CA GLY A 221 -4.82 4.91 -14.47
C GLY A 221 -5.16 4.56 -15.92
N ILE A 222 -5.07 3.28 -16.29
CA ILE A 222 -5.41 2.81 -17.64
C ILE A 222 -6.88 3.09 -17.98
N SER A 223 -7.80 2.79 -17.06
CA SER A 223 -9.23 3.04 -17.24
C SER A 223 -9.53 4.54 -17.46
N LEU A 224 -9.01 5.43 -16.60
CA LEU A 224 -9.18 6.88 -16.79
C LEU A 224 -8.55 7.37 -18.10
N GLY A 225 -7.37 6.84 -18.43
CA GLY A 225 -6.65 7.17 -19.65
C GLY A 225 -7.38 6.74 -20.91
N ALA A 226 -8.09 5.61 -20.87
CA ALA A 226 -8.88 5.08 -21.99
C ALA A 226 -10.29 5.70 -22.06
N SER A 227 -10.81 6.26 -20.97
CA SER A 227 -12.14 6.88 -20.96
C SER A 227 -12.27 8.02 -21.96
N GLU A 228 -13.35 8.04 -22.75
CA GLU A 228 -13.60 9.08 -23.76
C GLU A 228 -14.62 10.13 -23.31
N SER A 229 -15.19 10.00 -22.10
CA SER A 229 -16.29 10.84 -21.63
C SER A 229 -15.83 11.90 -20.62
N PRO A 230 -15.95 13.21 -20.92
CA PRO A 230 -15.65 14.27 -19.96
C PRO A 230 -16.48 14.20 -18.68
N SER A 231 -17.72 13.70 -18.74
CA SER A 231 -18.60 13.58 -17.58
C SER A 231 -18.14 12.49 -16.60
N THR A 232 -17.35 11.52 -17.08
CA THR A 232 -16.73 10.47 -16.27
C THR A 232 -15.34 10.91 -15.80
N ILE A 233 -14.55 11.57 -16.65
CA ILE A 233 -13.19 12.00 -16.30
C ILE A 233 -13.20 13.11 -15.25
N LYS A 234 -14.11 14.09 -15.32
CA LYS A 234 -14.13 15.25 -14.40
C LYS A 234 -14.31 14.83 -12.93
N PRO A 235 -15.29 13.99 -12.57
CA PRO A 235 -15.43 13.56 -11.18
C PRO A 235 -14.34 12.60 -10.74
N LEU A 236 -13.93 11.65 -11.60
CA LEU A 236 -12.82 10.76 -11.34
C LEU A 236 -11.53 11.55 -11.05
N LEU A 237 -11.21 12.58 -11.83
CA LEU A 237 -10.07 13.45 -11.59
C LEU A 237 -10.02 14.00 -10.16
N ILE A 238 -11.15 14.54 -9.67
CA ILE A 238 -11.25 15.11 -8.33
C ILE A 238 -11.08 14.01 -7.27
N ALA A 239 -11.77 12.88 -7.44
CA ALA A 239 -11.70 11.75 -6.55
C ALA A 239 -10.26 11.19 -6.46
N LEU A 240 -9.61 10.98 -7.60
CA LEU A 240 -8.26 10.43 -7.71
C LEU A 240 -7.20 11.37 -7.12
N CYS A 241 -7.33 12.69 -7.29
CA CYS A 241 -6.41 13.63 -6.64
C CYS A 241 -6.49 13.52 -5.12
N PHE A 242 -7.71 13.40 -4.59
CA PHE A 242 -7.93 13.30 -3.15
C PHE A 242 -7.42 11.95 -2.63
N HIS A 243 -7.80 10.82 -3.25
CA HIS A 243 -7.30 9.52 -2.85
C HIS A 243 -5.78 9.48 -2.92
N GLN A 244 -5.17 9.96 -4.02
CA GLN A 244 -3.74 9.78 -4.25
C GLN A 244 -2.93 10.57 -3.22
N PHE A 245 -3.42 11.74 -2.81
CA PHE A 245 -2.79 12.50 -1.74
C PHE A 245 -2.83 11.74 -0.40
N PHE A 246 -3.98 11.20 0.00
CA PHE A 246 -4.14 10.54 1.31
C PHE A 246 -3.56 9.14 1.36
N GLU A 247 -3.64 8.36 0.28
CA GLU A 247 -2.91 7.10 0.12
C GLU A 247 -1.40 7.32 0.19
N GLY A 248 -0.92 8.40 -0.42
CA GLY A 248 0.47 8.82 -0.34
C GLY A 248 0.89 9.13 1.09
N MET A 249 0.06 9.82 1.86
CA MET A 249 0.33 10.06 3.28
C MET A 249 0.33 8.77 4.11
N GLY A 250 -0.57 7.82 3.83
CA GLY A 250 -0.56 6.50 4.47
C GLY A 250 0.73 5.73 4.19
N LEU A 251 1.14 5.65 2.92
CA LEU A 251 2.39 5.02 2.51
C LEU A 251 3.63 5.73 3.08
N GLY A 252 3.66 7.06 3.01
CA GLY A 252 4.74 7.87 3.56
C GLY A 252 4.91 7.66 5.07
N GLY A 253 3.81 7.50 5.81
CA GLY A 253 3.83 7.16 7.24
C GLY A 253 4.49 5.82 7.50
N CYS A 254 4.11 4.78 6.73
CA CYS A 254 4.72 3.45 6.82
C CYS A 254 6.22 3.48 6.46
N ILE A 255 6.60 4.25 5.44
CA ILE A 255 8.00 4.43 5.02
C ILE A 255 8.83 5.11 6.12
N SER A 256 8.27 6.12 6.79
CA SER A 256 8.92 6.81 7.92
C SER A 256 9.20 5.85 9.08
N GLU A 257 8.22 5.00 9.43
CA GLU A 257 8.36 3.99 10.49
C GLU A 257 9.34 2.86 10.15
N ALA A 258 9.54 2.58 8.86
CA ALA A 258 10.42 1.51 8.35
C ALA A 258 11.93 1.86 8.39
N LYS A 259 12.27 3.13 8.65
CA LYS A 259 13.66 3.66 8.72
C LYS A 259 14.54 3.12 7.58
N PHE A 260 14.04 3.24 6.35
CA PHE A 260 14.79 2.88 5.16
C PHE A 260 15.95 3.85 4.91
N LYS A 261 16.94 3.42 4.12
CA LYS A 261 17.92 4.35 3.55
C LYS A 261 17.22 5.24 2.52
N VAL A 262 17.76 6.43 2.26
CA VAL A 262 17.21 7.41 1.30
C VAL A 262 16.95 6.85 -0.10
N ARG A 263 17.76 5.89 -0.57
CA ARG A 263 17.58 5.26 -1.89
C ARG A 263 16.26 4.48 -1.99
N PRO A 264 15.98 3.46 -1.15
CA PRO A 264 14.67 2.82 -1.11
C PRO A 264 13.51 3.78 -0.93
N ILE A 265 13.63 4.78 -0.04
CA ILE A 265 12.60 5.80 0.16
C ILE A 265 12.27 6.52 -1.15
N ALA A 266 13.30 7.00 -1.86
CA ALA A 266 13.12 7.69 -3.14
C ALA A 266 12.53 6.77 -4.22
N VAL A 267 12.94 5.51 -4.26
CA VAL A 267 12.40 4.52 -5.20
C VAL A 267 10.92 4.26 -4.92
N MET A 268 10.54 4.07 -3.66
CA MET A 268 9.15 3.78 -3.31
C MET A 268 8.24 4.98 -3.56
N ALA A 269 8.70 6.18 -3.19
CA ALA A 269 7.98 7.42 -3.48
C ALA A 269 7.82 7.65 -5.00
N ALA A 270 8.83 7.32 -5.80
CA ALA A 270 8.76 7.43 -7.25
C ALA A 270 7.76 6.43 -7.85
N PHE A 271 7.76 5.17 -7.41
CA PHE A 271 6.77 4.18 -7.87
C PHE A 271 5.36 4.63 -7.53
N PHE A 272 5.11 5.01 -6.28
CA PHE A 272 3.82 5.51 -5.85
C PHE A 272 3.32 6.68 -6.71
N ALA A 273 4.17 7.68 -6.94
CA ALA A 273 3.78 8.90 -7.65
C ALA A 273 3.64 8.71 -9.18
N LEU A 274 4.46 7.86 -9.79
CA LEU A 274 4.50 7.70 -11.25
C LEU A 274 3.55 6.63 -11.80
N THR A 275 3.14 5.67 -10.98
CA THR A 275 2.33 4.53 -11.44
C THR A 275 1.01 4.97 -12.07
N THR A 276 0.22 5.81 -11.39
CA THR A 276 -1.06 6.30 -11.93
C THR A 276 -0.88 7.16 -13.19
N PRO A 277 0.01 8.17 -13.23
CA PRO A 277 0.32 8.92 -14.45
C PRO A 277 0.75 8.05 -15.64
N ILE A 278 1.59 7.05 -15.40
CA ILE A 278 2.00 6.10 -16.44
C ILE A 278 0.79 5.28 -16.90
N GLY A 279 -0.04 4.80 -15.99
CA GLY A 279 -1.30 4.12 -16.32
C GLY A 279 -2.19 4.98 -17.22
N ILE A 280 -2.37 6.26 -16.90
CA ILE A 280 -3.14 7.21 -17.72
C ILE A 280 -2.53 7.37 -19.12
N ALA A 281 -1.21 7.55 -19.21
CA ALA A 281 -0.52 7.66 -20.48
C ALA A 281 -0.70 6.40 -21.36
N ILE A 282 -0.63 5.22 -20.73
CA ILE A 282 -0.89 3.94 -21.41
C ILE A 282 -2.34 3.88 -21.88
N GLY A 283 -3.29 4.21 -21.00
CA GLY A 283 -4.72 4.26 -21.31
C GLY A 283 -5.00 5.14 -22.53
N ILE A 284 -4.40 6.34 -22.59
CA ILE A 284 -4.49 7.23 -23.76
C ILE A 284 -4.00 6.50 -25.02
N GLY A 285 -2.83 5.87 -24.97
CA GLY A 285 -2.23 5.19 -26.12
C GLY A 285 -3.03 3.98 -26.62
N ILE A 286 -3.73 3.28 -25.73
CA ILE A 286 -4.52 2.08 -26.08
C ILE A 286 -6.01 2.37 -26.30
N THR A 287 -6.48 3.61 -26.17
CA THR A 287 -7.91 4.00 -26.23
C THR A 287 -8.64 3.36 -27.43
N ASN A 288 -8.01 3.33 -28.61
CA ASN A 288 -8.64 2.79 -29.83
C ASN A 288 -8.80 1.26 -29.85
N VAL A 289 -8.06 0.53 -29.01
CA VAL A 289 -8.03 -0.94 -28.98
C VAL A 289 -8.66 -1.48 -27.70
N TYR A 290 -8.60 -0.71 -26.62
CA TYR A 290 -9.17 -1.05 -25.34
C TYR A 290 -10.70 -0.99 -25.39
N LYS A 291 -11.35 -2.09 -25.05
CA LYS A 291 -12.80 -2.18 -24.93
C LYS A 291 -13.14 -2.56 -23.49
N GLU A 292 -13.61 -1.58 -22.72
CA GLU A 292 -14.01 -1.73 -21.32
C GLU A 292 -15.00 -2.91 -21.14
N ASN A 293 -15.94 -3.08 -22.07
CA ASN A 293 -16.93 -4.16 -22.03
C ASN A 293 -16.45 -5.51 -22.58
N SER A 294 -15.16 -5.66 -22.91
CA SER A 294 -14.63 -6.95 -23.37
C SER A 294 -14.51 -7.94 -22.21
N GLN A 295 -14.80 -9.22 -22.45
CA GLN A 295 -14.74 -10.26 -21.41
C GLN A 295 -13.36 -10.31 -20.73
N THR A 296 -12.29 -10.14 -21.50
CA THR A 296 -10.93 -10.14 -20.96
C THR A 296 -10.68 -8.92 -20.06
N ALA A 297 -11.12 -7.72 -20.45
CA ALA A 297 -10.96 -6.51 -19.64
C ALA A 297 -11.72 -6.66 -18.31
N LEU A 298 -13.00 -7.03 -18.38
CA LEU A 298 -13.86 -7.22 -17.21
C LEU A 298 -13.29 -8.26 -16.22
N VAL A 299 -12.80 -9.40 -16.72
CA VAL A 299 -12.21 -10.44 -15.87
C VAL A 299 -10.90 -9.97 -15.23
N VAL A 300 -9.99 -9.38 -16.01
CA VAL A 300 -8.69 -8.93 -15.49
C VAL A 300 -8.88 -7.81 -14.48
N GLU A 301 -9.68 -6.80 -14.82
CA GLU A 301 -9.97 -5.66 -13.97
C GLU A 301 -10.70 -6.10 -12.69
N GLY A 302 -11.73 -6.92 -12.84
CA GLY A 302 -12.51 -7.45 -11.72
C GLY A 302 -11.68 -8.29 -10.75
N VAL A 303 -10.83 -9.21 -11.24
CA VAL A 303 -9.95 -10.04 -10.40
C VAL A 303 -8.92 -9.20 -9.66
N LEU A 304 -8.25 -8.28 -10.37
CA LEU A 304 -7.19 -7.46 -9.78
C LEU A 304 -7.75 -6.42 -8.80
N ASN A 305 -8.89 -5.78 -9.11
CA ASN A 305 -9.57 -4.87 -8.17
C ASN A 305 -10.09 -5.62 -6.96
N SER A 306 -10.63 -6.85 -7.11
CA SER A 306 -11.02 -7.69 -5.98
C SER A 306 -9.83 -7.96 -5.05
N ALA A 307 -8.70 -8.37 -5.61
CA ALA A 307 -7.50 -8.66 -4.83
C ALA A 307 -6.96 -7.39 -4.14
N SER A 308 -6.92 -6.27 -4.86
CA SER A 308 -6.48 -4.99 -4.31
C SER A 308 -7.39 -4.50 -3.18
N ALA A 309 -8.71 -4.57 -3.34
CA ALA A 309 -9.67 -4.20 -2.30
C ALA A 309 -9.44 -5.01 -1.02
N GLY A 310 -9.25 -6.33 -1.15
CA GLY A 310 -8.91 -7.21 -0.02
C GLY A 310 -7.64 -6.78 0.72
N ILE A 311 -6.58 -6.44 -0.03
CA ILE A 311 -5.32 -5.94 0.54
C ILE A 311 -5.55 -4.59 1.24
N LEU A 312 -6.18 -3.61 0.59
CA LEU A 312 -6.41 -2.28 1.17
C LEU A 312 -7.26 -2.34 2.45
N ILE A 313 -8.31 -3.18 2.47
CA ILE A 313 -9.15 -3.40 3.65
C ILE A 313 -8.33 -3.98 4.80
N TYR A 314 -7.52 -5.01 4.54
CA TYR A 314 -6.65 -5.61 5.55
C TYR A 314 -5.64 -4.59 6.09
N MET A 315 -4.93 -3.91 5.19
CA MET A 315 -3.91 -2.91 5.55
C MET A 315 -4.51 -1.79 6.42
N ALA A 316 -5.69 -1.29 6.05
CA ALA A 316 -6.34 -0.24 6.82
C ALA A 316 -6.75 -0.73 8.21
N LEU A 317 -7.46 -1.86 8.31
CA LEU A 317 -7.98 -2.36 9.59
C LEU A 317 -6.87 -2.88 10.53
N VAL A 318 -5.94 -3.65 9.99
CA VAL A 318 -4.95 -4.39 10.79
C VAL A 318 -3.67 -3.59 10.95
N ASP A 319 -3.07 -3.12 9.86
CA ASP A 319 -1.72 -2.53 9.91
C ASP A 319 -1.68 -1.06 10.26
N LEU A 320 -2.73 -0.32 9.93
CA LEU A 320 -2.86 1.09 10.32
C LEU A 320 -3.67 1.21 11.61
N LEU A 321 -4.94 0.80 11.60
CA LEU A 321 -5.85 1.05 12.71
C LEU A 321 -5.53 0.19 13.94
N ALA A 322 -5.49 -1.13 13.82
CA ALA A 322 -5.24 -1.96 15.00
C ALA A 322 -3.86 -1.69 15.61
N ALA A 323 -2.82 -1.48 14.78
CA ALA A 323 -1.48 -1.14 15.27
C ALA A 323 -1.43 0.19 16.04
N ASP A 324 -2.07 1.24 15.52
CA ASP A 324 -2.01 2.58 16.14
C ASP A 324 -2.92 2.68 17.36
N PHE A 325 -4.17 2.20 17.27
CA PHE A 325 -5.15 2.32 18.35
C PHE A 325 -4.79 1.45 19.58
N MET A 326 -4.00 0.40 19.39
CA MET A 326 -3.47 -0.41 20.48
C MET A 326 -2.20 0.17 21.12
N SER A 327 -1.70 1.31 20.64
CA SER A 327 -0.53 1.96 21.24
C SER A 327 -0.86 2.54 22.62
N ALA A 328 0.08 2.39 23.57
CA ALA A 328 -0.05 2.93 24.93
C ALA A 328 -0.30 4.45 24.93
N LYS A 329 0.20 5.18 23.92
CA LYS A 329 0.01 6.62 23.81
C LYS A 329 -1.46 7.00 23.58
N ILE A 330 -2.17 6.27 22.70
CA ILE A 330 -3.59 6.54 22.42
C ILE A 330 -4.46 6.05 23.58
N GLN A 331 -4.20 4.84 24.09
CA GLN A 331 -4.99 4.26 25.18
C GLN A 331 -4.91 5.06 26.50
N ASN A 332 -3.76 5.67 26.79
CA ASN A 332 -3.58 6.46 28.01
C ASN A 332 -4.11 7.91 27.89
N ASN A 333 -4.62 8.33 26.73
CA ASN A 333 -5.09 9.69 26.50
C ASN A 333 -6.45 9.72 25.79
N GLY A 334 -7.53 9.70 26.57
CA GLY A 334 -8.91 9.68 26.05
C GLY A 334 -9.26 10.88 25.14
N LYS A 335 -8.66 12.06 25.35
CA LYS A 335 -8.84 13.20 24.45
C LYS A 335 -8.23 12.92 23.08
N LEU A 336 -7.00 12.43 23.04
CA LEU A 336 -6.35 12.05 21.78
C LEU A 336 -7.13 10.94 21.08
N GLN A 337 -7.55 9.93 21.81
CA GLN A 337 -8.34 8.81 21.27
C GLN A 337 -9.62 9.29 20.59
N LEU A 338 -10.36 10.23 21.20
CA LEU A 338 -11.55 10.83 20.58
C LEU A 338 -11.21 11.57 19.27
N HIS A 339 -10.14 12.37 19.26
CA HIS A 339 -9.74 13.09 18.04
C HIS A 339 -9.35 12.13 16.91
N VAL A 340 -8.63 11.06 17.23
CA VAL A 340 -8.23 10.02 16.26
C VAL A 340 -9.48 9.31 15.71
N TYR A 341 -10.47 8.96 16.53
CA TYR A 341 -11.75 8.41 16.04
C TYR A 341 -12.51 9.38 15.12
N VAL A 342 -12.57 10.67 15.49
CA VAL A 342 -13.23 11.67 14.64
C VAL A 342 -12.49 11.81 13.30
N CYS A 343 -11.16 11.87 13.31
CA CYS A 343 -10.35 11.91 12.08
C CYS A 343 -10.56 10.66 11.22
N LEU A 344 -10.63 9.46 11.81
CA LEU A 344 -10.96 8.22 11.12
C LEU A 344 -12.28 8.30 10.38
N LEU A 345 -13.35 8.67 11.11
CA LEU A 345 -14.70 8.76 10.56
C LEU A 345 -14.82 9.85 9.51
N LEU A 346 -14.10 10.98 9.67
CA LEU A 346 -14.05 12.04 8.67
C LEU A 346 -13.35 11.57 7.40
N GLY A 347 -12.22 10.87 7.50
CA GLY A 347 -11.52 10.31 6.33
C GLY A 347 -12.40 9.33 5.55
N ALA A 348 -13.01 8.38 6.27
CA ALA A 348 -13.91 7.41 5.66
C ALA A 348 -15.17 8.07 5.06
N GLY A 349 -15.76 9.03 5.77
CA GLY A 349 -16.94 9.76 5.33
C GLY A 349 -16.68 10.62 4.10
N LEU A 350 -15.55 11.34 4.04
CA LEU A 350 -15.17 12.15 2.88
C LEU A 350 -14.94 11.28 1.65
N MET A 351 -14.20 10.18 1.78
CA MET A 351 -13.97 9.27 0.66
C MET A 351 -15.27 8.59 0.19
N SER A 352 -16.16 8.22 1.11
CA SER A 352 -17.48 7.67 0.78
C SER A 352 -18.39 8.70 0.09
N LEU A 353 -18.29 9.98 0.47
CA LEU A 353 -19.01 11.05 -0.21
C LEU A 353 -18.50 11.23 -1.64
N LEU A 354 -17.18 11.18 -1.86
CA LEU A 354 -16.60 11.28 -3.21
C LEU A 354 -17.10 10.15 -4.12
N ALA A 355 -17.27 8.94 -3.59
CA ALA A 355 -17.81 7.80 -4.36
C ALA A 355 -19.25 8.00 -4.87
N LYS A 356 -20.02 8.96 -4.31
CA LYS A 356 -21.35 9.31 -4.85
C LYS A 356 -21.25 10.19 -6.11
N TRP A 357 -20.14 10.90 -6.27
CA TRP A 357 -19.93 11.86 -7.34
C TRP A 357 -19.01 11.32 -8.45
N ALA A 358 -18.14 10.37 -8.12
CA ALA A 358 -17.31 9.60 -9.06
C ALA A 358 -18.17 8.70 -9.95
#